data_AF-A0AAW0MKB3-F1
#
_entry.id   AF-A0AAW0MKB3-F1
#
_cell.length_a   1.000
_cell.length_b   1.000
_cell.length_c   1.000
_cell.angle_alpha   90.00
_cell.angle_beta   90.00
_cell.angle_gamma   90.00
#
_symmetry.space_group_name_H-M   'P 1'
#
loop_
_entity.id
_entity.type
_entity.pdbx_description
1 polymer ?
#
loop_
_entity_poly.entity_id
_entity_poly.type
_entity_poly.pdbx_seq_one_letter_code
_entity_poly.pdbx_strand_id
1 'polypeptide(L)'
;MFLNFYFPKKTTGIRRNQASKPQREEAVVMPIAHEFSPDLVLVSAGFDAVEGNSDELGGYKVTAKCFGFLTRQLMSLAGGRVVLVLEGGHDLRGLCDSAEACVSALLGREVEPLSPLVLEQRPCANAVQSLQSVVQAQGDYWTSLQDTSPSLSLSYSVAQRSRLRRDLDSEALRGIAALSVAALNSDR
;
A
#
# COMPACT_ATOMS: atom_id res chain seq x y z
N MET A 1 -7.38 -3.41 13.30
CA MET A 1 -7.17 -2.16 12.52
C MET A 1 -8.29 -2.04 11.50
N PHE A 2 -8.89 -0.85 11.37
CA PHE A 2 -9.87 -0.56 10.32
C PHE A 2 -9.17 0.22 9.21
N LEU A 3 -9.21 -0.30 7.99
CA LEU A 3 -8.66 0.33 6.80
C LEU A 3 -9.81 0.63 5.85
N ASN A 4 -9.77 1.78 5.23
CA ASN A 4 -10.56 2.03 4.03
C ASN A 4 -9.59 1.94 2.85
N PHE A 5 -10.05 1.45 1.69
CA PHE A 5 -9.36 1.77 0.45
C PHE A 5 -9.46 3.28 0.21
N TYR A 6 -8.55 4.00 0.85
CA TYR A 6 -8.60 5.45 0.92
C TYR A 6 -8.04 6.04 -0.37
N PHE A 7 -8.94 6.37 -1.29
CA PHE A 7 -8.62 7.19 -2.45
C PHE A 7 -9.09 8.63 -2.17
N PRO A 8 -8.17 9.58 -1.92
CA PRO A 8 -8.54 10.93 -1.48
C PRO A 8 -9.31 11.70 -2.56
N LYS A 9 -10.66 11.71 -2.48
CA LYS A 9 -11.54 12.39 -3.43
C LYS A 9 -10.97 13.74 -3.87
N LYS A 10 -10.87 13.94 -5.19
CA LYS A 10 -10.29 15.15 -5.79
C LYS A 10 -10.86 16.41 -5.16
N THR A 11 -9.99 17.30 -4.71
CA THR A 11 -10.35 18.69 -4.43
C THR A 11 -10.81 19.34 -5.73
N THR A 12 -12.04 19.87 -5.72
CA THR A 12 -12.67 20.56 -6.84
C THR A 12 -11.79 21.69 -7.38
N GLY A 13 -11.30 21.59 -8.62
CA GLY A 13 -10.70 22.73 -9.33
C GLY A 13 -9.44 22.49 -10.18
N ILE A 14 -8.82 21.30 -10.15
CA ILE A 14 -7.55 21.05 -10.87
C ILE A 14 -7.81 20.35 -12.23
N ARG A 15 -7.13 20.82 -13.29
CA ARG A 15 -7.38 20.51 -14.71
C ARG A 15 -7.49 19.02 -15.05
N ARG A 16 -8.38 18.75 -16.01
CA ARG A 16 -9.05 17.49 -16.40
C ARG A 16 -8.21 16.25 -16.77
N ASN A 17 -6.86 16.25 -16.77
CA ASN A 17 -6.10 15.21 -17.48
C ASN A 17 -4.99 14.47 -16.69
N GLN A 18 -4.93 14.50 -15.35
CA GLN A 18 -3.76 13.97 -14.61
C GLN A 18 -4.00 12.91 -13.53
N ALA A 19 -5.24 12.43 -13.32
CA ALA A 19 -5.56 11.59 -12.17
C ALA A 19 -6.03 10.18 -12.57
N SER A 20 -5.13 9.37 -13.12
CA SER A 20 -5.48 8.06 -13.70
C SER A 20 -4.63 6.89 -13.22
N LYS A 21 -4.09 6.92 -11.99
CA LYS A 21 -3.06 5.95 -11.59
C LYS A 21 -3.16 5.60 -10.11
N PRO A 22 -3.14 4.32 -9.71
CA PRO A 22 -3.06 3.93 -8.30
C PRO A 22 -1.74 4.45 -7.73
N GLN A 23 -1.82 5.20 -6.63
CA GLN A 23 -0.78 6.11 -6.19
C GLN A 23 -0.26 5.73 -4.80
N ARG A 24 0.63 4.74 -4.73
CA ARG A 24 1.56 4.48 -3.62
C ARG A 24 1.02 4.66 -2.19
N GLU A 25 -0.26 4.37 -1.98
CA GLU A 25 -0.92 4.47 -0.66
C GLU A 25 -0.33 3.42 0.30
N GLU A 26 0.15 2.30 -0.23
CA GLU A 26 0.84 1.28 0.56
C GLU A 26 2.10 1.83 1.24
N ALA A 27 2.69 2.90 0.71
CA ALA A 27 3.85 3.56 1.31
C ALA A 27 3.54 4.18 2.68
N VAL A 28 2.29 4.54 2.95
CA VAL A 28 1.89 5.04 4.28
C VAL A 28 1.18 3.95 5.07
N VAL A 29 0.25 3.24 4.43
CA VAL A 29 -0.61 2.27 5.11
C VAL A 29 0.19 1.09 5.64
N MET A 30 1.07 0.48 4.82
CA MET A 30 1.77 -0.74 5.23
C MET A 30 2.78 -0.51 6.36
N PRO A 31 3.63 0.54 6.35
CA PRO A 31 4.54 0.80 7.47
C PRO A 31 3.79 0.99 8.80
N ILE A 32 2.73 1.81 8.81
CA ILE A 32 1.89 2.01 9.99
C ILE A 32 1.24 0.70 10.43
N ALA A 33 0.67 -0.07 9.49
CA ALA A 33 -0.01 -1.31 9.82
C ALA A 33 0.94 -2.38 10.38
N HIS A 34 2.18 -2.45 9.90
CA HIS A 34 3.20 -3.33 10.48
C HIS A 34 3.63 -2.87 11.88
N GLU A 35 3.83 -1.56 12.10
CA GLU A 35 4.16 -0.99 13.41
C GLU A 35 3.03 -1.20 14.42
N PHE A 36 1.77 -1.03 13.99
CA PHE A 36 0.59 -1.26 14.81
C PHE A 36 0.39 -2.75 15.18
N SER A 37 0.86 -3.68 14.35
CA SER A 37 0.78 -5.13 14.57
C SER A 37 -0.63 -5.63 14.94
N PRO A 38 -1.64 -5.48 14.06
CA PRO A 38 -3.02 -5.79 14.38
C PRO A 38 -3.28 -7.30 14.56
N ASP A 39 -4.24 -7.64 15.42
CA ASP A 39 -4.77 -9.01 15.54
C ASP A 39 -5.83 -9.35 14.47
N LEU A 40 -6.47 -8.34 13.89
CA LEU A 40 -7.51 -8.44 12.86
C LEU A 40 -7.46 -7.20 11.97
N VAL A 41 -7.61 -7.41 10.66
CA VAL A 41 -7.75 -6.33 9.67
C VAL A 41 -9.18 -6.33 9.13
N LEU A 42 -9.88 -5.21 9.32
CA LEU A 42 -11.18 -4.94 8.71
C LEU A 42 -10.99 -3.92 7.60
N VAL A 43 -11.43 -4.25 6.38
CA VAL A 43 -11.31 -3.38 5.21
C VAL A 43 -12.71 -2.95 4.77
N SER A 44 -12.98 -1.65 4.83
CA SER A 44 -14.07 -1.03 4.10
C SER A 44 -13.71 -1.01 2.62
N ALA A 45 -14.32 -1.92 1.87
CA ALA A 45 -14.01 -2.21 0.47
C ALA A 45 -15.01 -1.50 -0.45
N GLY A 46 -14.76 -0.22 -0.73
CA GLY A 46 -15.46 0.51 -1.78
C GLY A 46 -14.73 0.40 -3.12
N PHE A 47 -15.44 -0.01 -4.19
CA PHE A 47 -14.87 -0.13 -5.53
C PHE A 47 -15.17 1.07 -6.45
N ASP A 48 -15.55 2.22 -5.87
CA ASP A 48 -15.86 3.45 -6.63
C ASP A 48 -14.63 4.05 -7.36
N ALA A 49 -13.42 3.65 -6.98
CA ALA A 49 -12.19 4.08 -7.65
C ALA A 49 -11.86 3.26 -8.91
N VAL A 50 -12.63 2.20 -9.20
CA VAL A 50 -12.41 1.35 -10.38
C VAL A 50 -12.60 2.16 -11.67
N GLU A 51 -11.80 1.84 -12.68
CA GLU A 51 -11.95 2.42 -14.01
C GLU A 51 -13.36 2.19 -14.58
N GLY A 52 -13.86 3.15 -15.36
CA GLY A 52 -15.21 3.09 -15.95
C GLY A 52 -16.26 3.87 -15.18
N ASN A 53 -16.02 4.21 -13.90
CA ASN A 53 -16.89 5.14 -13.17
C ASN A 53 -16.82 6.55 -13.75
N SER A 54 -17.96 7.26 -13.75
CA SER A 54 -18.01 8.65 -14.19
C SER A 54 -17.14 9.56 -13.31
N ASP A 55 -16.65 10.65 -13.90
CA ASP A 55 -15.82 11.64 -13.18
C ASP A 55 -16.52 12.25 -11.95
N GLU A 56 -17.85 12.15 -11.87
CA GLU A 56 -18.68 12.64 -10.76
C GLU A 56 -18.67 11.73 -9.53
N LEU A 57 -18.40 10.43 -9.71
CA LEU A 57 -18.49 9.42 -8.63
C LEU A 57 -17.14 9.05 -8.01
N GLY A 58 -16.05 9.12 -8.79
CA GLY A 58 -14.72 8.75 -8.31
C GLY A 58 -13.58 9.33 -9.13
N GLY A 59 -13.72 9.41 -10.46
CA GLY A 59 -12.73 10.03 -11.35
C GLY A 59 -11.31 9.44 -11.27
N TYR A 60 -11.16 8.26 -10.64
CA TYR A 60 -9.97 7.43 -10.60
C TYR A 60 -10.05 6.35 -11.68
N LYS A 61 -8.89 5.75 -11.98
CA LYS A 61 -8.77 4.65 -12.95
C LYS A 61 -7.94 3.52 -12.33
N VAL A 62 -8.42 2.99 -11.21
CA VAL A 62 -7.82 1.83 -10.56
C VAL A 62 -8.33 0.57 -11.25
N THR A 63 -7.44 -0.38 -11.55
CA THR A 63 -7.86 -1.64 -12.15
C THR A 63 -8.32 -2.61 -11.07
N ALA A 64 -9.25 -3.51 -11.41
CA ALA A 64 -9.68 -4.61 -10.52
C ALA A 64 -8.48 -5.41 -9.95
N LYS A 65 -7.46 -5.65 -10.78
CA LYS A 65 -6.20 -6.33 -10.40
C LYS A 65 -5.47 -5.62 -9.27
N CYS A 66 -5.55 -4.29 -9.20
CA CYS A 66 -4.93 -3.51 -8.14
C CYS A 66 -5.59 -3.79 -6.78
N PHE A 67 -6.91 -3.96 -6.72
CA PHE A 67 -7.61 -4.33 -5.49
C PHE A 67 -7.21 -5.72 -4.99
N GLY A 68 -7.08 -6.69 -5.90
CA GLY A 68 -6.53 -8.01 -5.57
C GLY A 68 -5.09 -7.94 -5.03
N PHE A 69 -4.24 -7.12 -5.65
CA PHE A 69 -2.87 -6.88 -5.22
C PHE A 69 -2.80 -6.24 -3.82
N LEU A 70 -3.62 -5.21 -3.56
CA LEU A 70 -3.70 -4.58 -2.23
C LEU A 70 -4.20 -5.57 -1.17
N THR A 71 -5.22 -6.37 -1.50
CA THR A 71 -5.73 -7.42 -0.61
C THR A 71 -4.63 -8.41 -0.24
N ARG A 72 -3.81 -8.84 -1.22
CA ARG A 72 -2.66 -9.71 -0.97
C ARG A 72 -1.64 -9.08 -0.03
N GLN A 73 -1.35 -7.78 -0.16
CA GLN A 73 -0.47 -7.08 0.78
C GLN A 73 -1.05 -7.10 2.21
N LEU A 74 -2.34 -6.81 2.36
CA LEU A 74 -2.99 -6.82 3.68
C LEU A 74 -3.02 -8.20 4.33
N MET A 75 -3.06 -9.29 3.55
CA MET A 75 -2.97 -10.66 4.08
C MET A 75 -1.61 -10.99 4.74
N SER A 76 -0.58 -10.17 4.53
CA SER A 76 0.69 -10.30 5.28
C SER A 76 0.58 -9.84 6.74
N LEU A 77 -0.51 -9.14 7.09
CA LEU A 77 -0.80 -8.63 8.43
C LEU A 77 -1.70 -9.62 9.19
N ALA A 78 -1.71 -9.52 10.53
CA ALA A 78 -2.64 -10.27 11.38
C ALA A 78 -2.66 -11.80 11.13
N GLY A 79 -1.56 -12.38 10.63
CA GLY A 79 -1.52 -13.79 10.20
C GLY A 79 -2.57 -14.16 9.16
N GLY A 80 -2.96 -13.21 8.28
CA GLY A 80 -3.97 -13.41 7.25
C GLY A 80 -5.42 -13.23 7.70
N ARG A 81 -5.67 -12.81 8.95
CA ARG A 81 -7.02 -12.49 9.45
C ARG A 81 -7.49 -11.15 8.89
N VAL A 82 -7.98 -11.19 7.65
CA VAL A 82 -8.49 -10.04 6.90
C VAL A 82 -9.95 -10.27 6.53
N VAL A 83 -10.80 -9.29 6.81
CA VAL A 83 -12.21 -9.28 6.40
C VAL A 83 -12.47 -8.05 5.55
N LEU A 84 -12.99 -8.26 4.34
CA LEU A 84 -13.45 -7.18 3.46
C LEU A 84 -14.96 -7.01 3.60
N VAL A 85 -15.40 -5.79 3.84
CA VAL A 85 -16.81 -5.39 3.95
C VAL A 85 -17.12 -4.46 2.78
N LEU A 86 -17.96 -4.91 1.86
CA LEU A 86 -18.37 -4.12 0.70
C LEU A 86 -19.12 -2.86 1.15
N GLU A 87 -18.71 -1.68 0.66
CA GLU A 87 -19.43 -0.42 0.91
C GLU A 87 -20.00 0.17 -0.38
N GLY A 88 -19.14 0.74 -1.24
CA GLY A 88 -19.51 1.39 -2.50
C GLY A 88 -19.12 0.59 -3.74
N GLY A 89 -19.68 0.99 -4.89
CA GLY A 89 -19.40 0.40 -6.20
C GLY A 89 -20.59 0.59 -7.14
N HIS A 90 -20.53 1.64 -7.97
CA HIS A 90 -21.65 2.01 -8.84
C HIS A 90 -21.61 1.32 -10.21
N ASP A 91 -20.43 1.16 -10.81
CA ASP A 91 -20.27 0.35 -12.01
C ASP A 91 -20.29 -1.14 -11.66
N LEU A 92 -21.34 -1.85 -12.09
CA LEU A 92 -21.54 -3.26 -11.77
C LEU A 92 -20.41 -4.15 -12.29
N ARG A 93 -19.82 -3.84 -13.45
CA ARG A 93 -18.73 -4.64 -14.02
C ARG A 93 -17.47 -4.48 -13.20
N GLY A 94 -17.03 -3.25 -12.97
CA GLY A 94 -15.86 -2.95 -12.15
C GLY A 94 -16.02 -3.42 -10.70
N LEU A 95 -17.23 -3.35 -10.14
CA LEU A 95 -17.57 -3.95 -8.84
C LEU A 95 -17.33 -5.48 -8.84
N CYS A 96 -17.92 -6.20 -9.81
CA CYS A 96 -17.78 -7.65 -9.92
C CYS A 96 -16.31 -8.06 -10.12
N ASP A 97 -15.61 -7.44 -11.05
CA ASP A 97 -14.21 -7.75 -11.35
C ASP A 97 -13.30 -7.48 -10.15
N SER A 98 -13.53 -6.37 -9.43
CA SER A 98 -12.75 -6.02 -8.23
C SER A 98 -13.05 -6.95 -7.06
N ALA A 99 -14.33 -7.32 -6.87
CA ALA A 99 -14.72 -8.30 -5.86
C ALA A 99 -14.11 -9.68 -6.14
N GLU A 100 -14.14 -10.13 -7.41
CA GLU A 100 -13.52 -11.38 -7.84
C GLU A 100 -12.01 -11.38 -7.57
N ALA A 101 -11.31 -10.28 -7.89
CA ALA A 101 -9.88 -10.14 -7.64
C ALA A 101 -9.55 -10.22 -6.15
N CYS A 102 -10.32 -9.55 -5.30
CA CYS A 102 -10.16 -9.59 -3.84
C CYS A 102 -10.42 -10.98 -3.26
N VAL A 103 -11.53 -11.64 -3.65
CA VAL A 103 -11.86 -12.98 -3.17
C VAL A 103 -10.82 -14.00 -3.65
N SER A 104 -10.35 -13.89 -4.89
CA SER A 104 -9.27 -14.73 -5.40
C SER A 104 -7.98 -14.56 -4.58
N ALA A 105 -7.65 -13.32 -4.19
CA ALA A 105 -6.54 -13.07 -3.28
C ALA A 105 -6.74 -13.76 -1.92
N LEU A 106 -7.91 -13.57 -1.29
CA LEU A 106 -8.25 -14.19 0.00
C LEU A 106 -8.17 -15.73 -0.03
N LEU A 107 -8.57 -16.35 -1.13
CA LEU A 107 -8.47 -17.81 -1.33
C LEU A 107 -7.04 -18.30 -1.56
N GLY A 108 -6.04 -17.42 -1.54
CA GLY A 108 -4.64 -17.80 -1.79
C GLY A 108 -4.34 -18.11 -3.26
N ARG A 109 -5.25 -17.80 -4.19
CA ARG A 109 -5.01 -18.00 -5.62
C ARG A 109 -3.96 -17.02 -6.13
N GLU A 110 -3.26 -17.41 -7.18
CA GLU A 110 -2.32 -16.53 -7.83
C GLU A 110 -3.08 -15.29 -8.36
N VAL A 111 -2.73 -14.11 -7.84
CA VAL A 111 -3.31 -12.86 -8.29
C VAL A 111 -2.54 -12.46 -9.53
N GLU A 112 -3.26 -12.15 -10.61
CA GLU A 112 -2.62 -11.72 -11.85
C GLU A 112 -1.69 -10.52 -11.57
N PRO A 113 -0.41 -10.59 -11.96
CA PRO A 113 0.55 -9.56 -11.62
C PRO A 113 0.17 -8.24 -12.28
N LEU A 114 0.41 -7.15 -11.55
CA LEU A 114 0.32 -5.81 -12.13
C LEU A 114 1.37 -5.67 -13.24
N SER A 115 1.02 -4.92 -14.29
CA SER A 115 1.94 -4.73 -15.41
C SER A 115 3.23 -4.02 -14.94
N PRO A 116 4.40 -4.35 -15.51
CA PRO A 116 5.66 -3.67 -15.17
C PRO A 116 5.55 -2.16 -15.30
N LEU A 117 4.81 -1.68 -16.30
CA LEU A 117 4.56 -0.25 -16.53
C LEU A 117 3.89 0.42 -15.33
N VAL A 118 2.93 -0.24 -14.68
CA VAL A 118 2.26 0.27 -13.48
C VAL A 118 3.22 0.28 -12.29
N LEU A 119 4.03 -0.77 -12.12
CA LEU A 119 4.98 -0.88 -11.01
C LEU A 119 6.16 0.10 -11.12
N GLU A 120 6.58 0.44 -12.33
CA GLU A 120 7.65 1.40 -12.62
C GLU A 120 7.16 2.86 -12.67
N GLN A 121 5.85 3.05 -12.65
CA GLN A 121 5.26 4.38 -12.67
C GLN A 121 5.53 5.12 -11.37
N ARG A 122 6.00 6.37 -11.48
CA ARG A 122 6.08 7.28 -10.34
C ARG A 122 4.69 7.87 -10.04
N PRO A 123 4.37 8.10 -8.75
CA PRO A 123 3.18 8.86 -8.38
C PRO A 123 3.21 10.26 -9.02
N CYS A 124 2.05 10.82 -9.32
CA CYS A 124 1.98 12.19 -9.82
C CYS A 124 2.28 13.20 -8.70
N ALA A 125 2.55 14.46 -9.05
CA ALA A 125 2.91 15.50 -8.08
C ALA A 125 1.87 15.66 -6.96
N ASN A 126 0.57 15.66 -7.30
CA ASN A 126 -0.51 15.78 -6.32
C ASN A 126 -0.54 14.60 -5.35
N ALA A 127 -0.21 13.40 -5.84
CA ALA A 127 -0.11 12.19 -5.02
C ALA A 127 1.02 12.32 -4.00
N VAL A 128 2.20 12.71 -4.48
CA VAL A 128 3.39 12.89 -3.62
C VAL A 128 3.11 13.95 -2.57
N GLN A 129 2.51 15.07 -2.97
CA GLN A 129 2.13 16.14 -2.02
C GLN A 129 1.13 15.64 -0.98
N SER A 130 0.12 14.88 -1.38
CA SER A 130 -0.87 14.31 -0.45
C SER A 130 -0.22 13.34 0.53
N LEU A 131 0.64 12.45 0.04
CA LEU A 131 1.40 11.51 0.87
C LEU A 131 2.35 12.25 1.84
N GLN A 132 3.00 13.31 1.39
CA GLN A 132 3.84 14.16 2.24
C GLN A 132 3.05 14.83 3.34
N SER A 133 1.86 15.38 3.04
CA SER A 133 0.98 15.96 4.05
C SER A 133 0.55 14.92 5.10
N VAL A 134 0.26 13.69 4.68
CA VAL A 134 -0.07 12.60 5.62
C VAL A 134 1.14 12.24 6.49
N VAL A 135 2.33 12.08 5.89
CA VAL A 135 3.57 11.79 6.66
C VAL A 135 3.89 12.93 7.63
N GLN A 136 3.68 14.18 7.25
CA GLN A 136 3.87 15.31 8.16
C GLN A 136 2.87 15.30 9.32
N ALA A 137 1.60 15.02 9.05
CA ALA A 137 0.56 15.01 10.08
C ALA A 137 0.66 13.80 11.03
N GLN A 138 1.17 12.67 10.53
CA GLN A 138 1.22 11.40 11.26
C GLN A 138 2.62 11.05 11.78
N GLY A 139 3.67 11.74 11.32
CA GLY A 139 5.08 11.39 11.59
C GLY A 139 5.49 11.46 13.06
N ASP A 140 4.80 12.26 13.86
CA ASP A 140 5.04 12.34 15.30
C ASP A 140 4.52 11.12 16.07
N TYR A 141 3.59 10.35 15.47
CA TYR A 141 2.94 9.20 16.10
C TYR A 141 3.49 7.86 15.62
N TRP A 142 4.12 7.82 14.44
CA TRP A 142 4.54 6.59 13.78
C TRP A 142 6.00 6.69 13.32
N THR A 143 6.87 5.90 13.94
CA THR A 143 8.30 5.94 13.63
C THR A 143 8.56 5.38 12.22
N SER A 144 7.77 4.39 11.80
CA SER A 144 7.84 3.76 10.47
C SER A 144 7.65 4.74 9.29
N LEU A 145 7.04 5.91 9.53
CA LEU A 145 6.86 6.93 8.49
C LEU A 145 8.12 7.76 8.23
N GLN A 146 9.00 7.90 9.22
CA GLN A 146 10.28 8.63 9.07
C GLN A 146 11.15 7.96 8.00
N ASP A 147 11.15 6.63 7.98
CA ASP A 147 11.88 5.80 7.00
C ASP A 147 11.28 5.83 5.59
N THR A 148 10.02 6.25 5.46
CA THR A 148 9.27 6.17 4.20
C THR A 148 9.29 7.49 3.43
N SER A 149 9.45 8.63 4.13
CA SER A 149 9.56 9.98 3.58
C SER A 149 10.47 10.12 2.34
N PRO A 150 11.72 9.62 2.32
CA PRO A 150 12.59 9.79 1.14
C PRO A 150 12.14 8.96 -0.07
N SER A 151 11.26 7.98 0.13
CA SER A 151 10.84 7.07 -0.92
C SER A 151 9.53 7.48 -1.59
N LEU A 152 8.78 8.47 -1.08
CA LEU A 152 7.40 8.77 -1.51
C LEU A 152 7.27 9.11 -3.01
N SER A 153 8.33 9.67 -3.62
CA SER A 153 8.34 10.05 -5.04
C SER A 153 8.81 8.94 -5.98
N LEU A 154 9.32 7.83 -5.43
CA LEU A 154 9.82 6.69 -6.22
C LEU A 154 8.65 5.87 -6.78
N SER A 155 8.91 5.07 -7.80
CA SER A 155 7.96 4.05 -8.23
C SER A 155 7.90 2.91 -7.22
N TYR A 156 6.83 2.11 -7.28
CA TYR A 156 6.67 0.96 -6.39
C TYR A 156 7.86 -0.01 -6.50
N SER A 157 8.27 -0.35 -7.72
CA SER A 157 9.38 -1.30 -7.96
C SER A 157 10.72 -0.80 -7.41
N VAL A 158 11.01 0.49 -7.54
CA VAL A 158 12.24 1.08 -7.02
C VAL A 158 12.20 1.17 -5.49
N ALA A 159 11.07 1.55 -4.91
CA ALA A 159 10.91 1.62 -3.47
C ALA A 159 10.96 0.24 -2.78
N GLN A 160 10.39 -0.79 -3.42
CA GLN A 160 10.48 -2.15 -2.89
C GLN A 160 11.93 -2.66 -2.91
N ARG A 161 12.68 -2.38 -3.97
CA ARG A 161 14.13 -2.72 -4.03
C ARG A 161 14.93 -1.98 -2.97
N SER A 162 14.67 -0.69 -2.74
CA SER A 162 15.38 0.06 -1.71
C SER A 162 15.03 -0.39 -0.30
N ARG A 163 13.78 -0.82 -0.07
CA ARG A 163 13.35 -1.47 1.19
C ARG A 163 14.10 -2.78 1.42
N LEU A 164 14.07 -3.69 0.45
CA LEU A 164 14.76 -4.98 0.54
C LEU A 164 16.27 -4.82 0.79
N ARG A 165 16.92 -3.87 0.14
CA ARG A 165 18.34 -3.57 0.39
C ARG A 165 18.59 -3.13 1.82
N ARG A 166 17.77 -2.20 2.35
CA ARG A 166 17.88 -1.76 3.75
C ARG A 166 17.65 -2.89 4.74
N ASP A 167 16.68 -3.76 4.47
CA ASP A 167 16.38 -4.90 5.34
C ASP A 167 17.55 -5.89 5.39
N LEU A 168 18.16 -6.19 4.24
CA LEU A 168 19.37 -7.02 4.14
C LEU A 168 20.57 -6.40 4.88
N ASP A 169 20.79 -5.09 4.71
CA ASP A 169 21.87 -4.37 5.40
C ASP A 169 21.67 -4.40 6.93
N SER A 170 20.43 -4.23 7.39
CA SER A 170 20.07 -4.31 8.81
C SER A 170 20.30 -5.71 9.40
N GLU A 171 19.94 -6.76 8.66
CA GLU A 171 20.15 -8.15 9.06
C GLU A 171 21.64 -8.50 9.13
N ALA A 172 22.43 -8.05 8.14
CA ALA A 172 23.88 -8.22 8.15
C ALA A 172 24.54 -7.52 9.35
N LEU A 173 24.13 -6.28 9.66
CA LEU A 173 24.63 -5.54 10.82
C LEU A 173 24.28 -6.25 12.15
N ARG A 174 23.06 -6.79 12.28
CA ARG A 174 22.65 -7.59 13.45
C ARG A 174 23.48 -8.86 13.59
N GLY A 175 23.76 -9.55 12.49
CA GLY A 175 24.62 -10.74 12.47
C GLY A 175 26.04 -10.43 12.96
N ILE A 176 26.64 -9.33 12.48
CA ILE A 176 27.98 -8.88 12.93
C ILE A 176 27.97 -8.53 14.41
N ALA A 177 26.97 -7.77 14.88
CA ALA A 177 26.86 -7.41 16.29
C ALA A 177 26.73 -8.65 17.20
N ALA A 178 25.93 -9.64 16.78
CA ALA A 178 25.77 -10.89 17.51
C ALA A 178 27.09 -11.68 17.61
N LEU A 179 27.89 -11.72 16.54
CA LEU A 179 29.21 -12.35 16.54
C LEU A 179 30.20 -11.63 17.47
N SER A 180 30.20 -10.29 17.48
CA SER A 180 31.06 -9.52 18.39
C SER A 180 30.69 -9.74 19.86
N VAL A 181 29.40 -9.81 20.20
CA VAL A 181 28.95 -10.12 21.56
C VAL A 181 29.31 -11.55 21.96
N ALA A 182 29.21 -12.51 21.04
CA ALA A 182 29.62 -13.90 21.29
C ALA A 182 31.13 -14.00 21.56
N ALA A 183 31.96 -13.29 20.78
CA ALA A 183 33.41 -13.26 20.98
C ALA A 183 33.81 -12.63 22.33
N LEU A 184 33.12 -11.59 22.77
CA LEU A 184 33.36 -10.97 24.09
C LEU A 184 32.96 -11.88 25.26
N ASN A 185 31.99 -12.77 25.07
CA ASN A 185 31.54 -13.70 26.09
C ASN A 185 32.37 -15.01 26.13
N SER A 186 33.16 -15.32 25.10
CA SER A 186 34.06 -16.48 25.08
C SER A 186 35.40 -16.26 25.78
N ASP A 187 35.73 -15.01 26.15
CA ASP A 187 36.96 -14.63 26.86
C ASP A 187 36.78 -14.51 28.40
N ARG A 188 35.72 -15.12 28.97
CA ARG A 188 35.47 -15.23 30.43
C ARG A 188 35.41 -16.68 30.87
#